data_AF-A0A3D1P723-F1
#
_entry.id   AF-A0A3D1P723-F1
#
_cell.length_a   1.000
_cell.length_b   1.000
_cell.length_c   1.000
_cell.angle_alpha   90.00
_cell.angle_beta   90.00
_cell.angle_gamma   90.00
#
_symmetry.space_group_name_H-M   'P 1'
#
loop_
_entity.id
_entity.type
_entity.pdbx_description
1 polymer ?
#
loop_
_entity_poly.entity_id
_entity_poly.type
_entity_poly.pdbx_seq_one_letter_code
_entity_poly.pdbx_strand_id
1 'polypeptide(L)'
;MSYYISPRFLDKIAVHITKNYLDLPGIRVPLILGVHGRKGEGKSFQCELVFERMGVEVTHISGGELESPDAGDPARLIRLRYRETAELIRVRGKMCVLMINDLDAGAGRFDEGTQYTVNTQLVNATLMNIADNPTDVQLPGSYDSTPLHRVPIIVTGNDFSTLYAPLIRDGRMEKFYWQPDRDDKVGIVEGIFSEDGLSRRQVEQLVDTYPNQSVDFFSALRSRLYDEQIRDLIHNVGVDRISSRVVNSAEKPPEFRKPNFSLSHLIEMGNFMVQEQQRVDNSGLVREYNQALLSGNKYFKENAREPQTEQNLPPTQKPNTAPSSSNGSEEKKQSPSSSLRQNSGAVWQSHNYYLNENIHLPETRYEPTKSVEPYKINVDHSRHNEVISDQISLETLEQVRHLLAQGYHIGIEHVDKRRFRINSWQSCGQIIVGESEAIVALETALSQYEDEYLRIFGIEPNSKRRMMETIIHRPNN
;
A
#
# COMPACT_ATOMS: atom_id res chain seq x y z
N MET A 1 11.08 11.01 -29.80
CA MET A 1 12.12 10.66 -28.80
C MET A 1 12.72 9.30 -29.15
N SER A 2 14.03 9.23 -29.34
CA SER A 2 14.74 7.96 -29.50
C SER A 2 15.27 7.55 -28.13
N TYR A 3 14.51 6.71 -27.42
CA TYR A 3 14.93 6.23 -26.11
C TYR A 3 16.06 5.21 -26.25
N TYR A 4 17.08 5.35 -25.41
CA TYR A 4 18.19 4.42 -25.35
C TYR A 4 17.84 3.19 -24.51
N ILE A 5 18.16 2.01 -25.05
CA ILE A 5 18.04 0.73 -24.34
C ILE A 5 19.45 0.22 -24.07
N SER A 6 19.76 -0.06 -22.80
CA SER A 6 21.05 -0.63 -22.44
C SER A 6 21.21 -2.02 -23.06
N PRO A 7 22.31 -2.32 -23.78
CA PRO A 7 22.54 -3.61 -24.40
C PRO A 7 22.46 -4.77 -23.41
N ARG A 8 23.07 -4.62 -22.21
CA ARG A 8 23.01 -5.67 -21.18
C ARG A 8 21.60 -5.91 -20.65
N PHE A 9 20.79 -4.85 -20.57
CA PHE A 9 19.41 -4.95 -20.11
C PHE A 9 18.54 -5.64 -21.17
N LEU A 10 18.68 -5.19 -22.43
CA LEU A 10 18.03 -5.79 -23.59
C LEU A 10 18.34 -7.28 -23.69
N ASP A 11 19.63 -7.65 -23.67
CA ASP A 11 20.06 -9.03 -23.78
C ASP A 11 19.48 -9.87 -22.64
N LYS A 12 19.52 -9.36 -21.40
CA LYS A 12 19.02 -10.11 -20.24
C LYS A 12 17.51 -10.40 -20.33
N ILE A 13 16.72 -9.39 -20.66
CA ILE A 13 15.26 -9.50 -20.76
C ILE A 13 14.88 -10.36 -21.97
N ALA A 14 15.48 -10.09 -23.14
CA ALA A 14 15.18 -10.81 -24.36
C ALA A 14 15.51 -12.29 -24.24
N VAL A 15 16.69 -12.64 -23.71
CA VAL A 15 17.09 -14.03 -23.46
C VAL A 15 16.13 -14.71 -22.50
N HIS A 16 15.71 -14.05 -21.40
CA HIS A 16 14.77 -14.63 -20.45
C HIS A 16 13.41 -14.94 -21.08
N ILE A 17 12.84 -13.99 -21.83
CA ILE A 17 11.55 -14.16 -22.50
C ILE A 17 11.66 -15.29 -23.51
N THR A 18 12.61 -15.21 -24.44
CA THR A 18 12.75 -16.19 -25.52
C THR A 18 13.04 -17.59 -24.97
N LYS A 19 13.88 -17.75 -23.95
CA LYS A 19 14.14 -19.05 -23.32
C LYS A 19 12.87 -19.72 -22.77
N ASN A 20 11.89 -18.95 -22.30
CA ASN A 20 10.64 -19.50 -21.77
C ASN A 20 9.66 -19.98 -22.86
N TYR A 21 9.92 -19.66 -24.12
CA TYR A 21 9.17 -20.16 -25.28
C TYR A 21 9.86 -21.30 -26.03
N LEU A 22 11.11 -21.62 -25.67
CA LEU A 22 11.90 -22.68 -26.30
C LEU A 22 11.89 -23.93 -25.43
N ASP A 23 11.84 -25.10 -26.08
CA ASP A 23 12.07 -26.38 -25.43
C ASP A 23 13.57 -26.71 -25.48
N LEU A 24 14.26 -26.45 -24.36
CA LEU A 24 15.71 -26.60 -24.25
C LEU A 24 16.05 -27.92 -23.53
N PRO A 25 16.76 -28.87 -24.16
CA PRO A 25 17.01 -30.17 -23.59
C PRO A 25 17.93 -30.09 -22.37
N GLY A 26 17.53 -30.72 -21.27
CA GLY A 26 18.37 -30.89 -20.07
C GLY A 26 18.54 -29.65 -19.20
N ILE A 27 17.81 -28.56 -19.45
CA ILE A 27 17.94 -27.31 -18.69
C ILE A 27 16.59 -26.92 -18.08
N ARG A 28 16.57 -26.71 -16.75
CA ARG A 28 15.44 -26.07 -16.08
C ARG A 28 15.51 -24.56 -16.32
N VAL A 29 14.56 -24.02 -17.07
CA VAL A 29 14.46 -22.57 -17.32
C VAL A 29 13.66 -21.90 -16.18
N PRO A 30 14.21 -20.87 -15.52
CA PRO A 30 13.47 -20.10 -14.53
C PRO A 30 12.30 -19.37 -15.21
N LEU A 31 11.11 -19.46 -14.60
CA LEU A 31 9.91 -18.80 -15.11
C LEU A 31 9.95 -17.30 -14.81
N ILE A 32 10.52 -16.94 -13.66
CA ILE A 32 10.49 -15.58 -13.12
C ILE A 32 11.86 -14.92 -13.28
N LEU A 33 11.89 -13.70 -13.81
CA LEU A 33 13.07 -12.83 -13.77
C LEU A 33 12.79 -11.65 -12.83
N GLY A 34 13.59 -11.54 -11.77
CA GLY A 34 13.55 -10.41 -10.88
C GLY A 34 14.58 -9.35 -11.24
N VAL A 35 14.11 -8.20 -11.71
CA VAL A 35 14.92 -7.00 -11.93
C VAL A 35 14.89 -6.13 -10.66
N HIS A 36 16.02 -6.02 -9.96
CA HIS A 36 16.13 -5.19 -8.75
C HIS A 36 17.27 -4.19 -8.81
N GLY A 37 17.17 -3.12 -8.04
CA GLY A 37 18.12 -2.02 -8.08
C GLY A 37 17.56 -0.77 -7.43
N ARG A 38 18.36 0.30 -7.33
CA ARG A 38 17.92 1.55 -6.70
C ARG A 38 16.67 2.13 -7.39
N LYS A 39 15.89 2.92 -6.65
CA LYS A 39 14.79 3.70 -7.20
C LYS A 39 15.34 4.71 -8.21
N GLY A 40 14.55 5.03 -9.24
CA GLY A 40 14.89 6.08 -10.19
C GLY A 40 15.85 5.67 -11.32
N GLU A 41 16.36 4.44 -11.32
CA GLU A 41 17.32 3.97 -12.36
C GLU A 41 16.66 3.45 -13.65
N GLY A 42 15.34 3.61 -13.79
CA GLY A 42 14.63 3.25 -15.02
C GLY A 42 14.38 1.75 -15.25
N LYS A 43 14.31 0.93 -14.19
CA LYS A 43 14.05 -0.53 -14.28
C LYS A 43 12.81 -0.85 -15.12
N SER A 44 11.65 -0.35 -14.71
CA SER A 44 10.37 -0.62 -15.38
C SER A 44 10.33 0.00 -16.77
N PHE A 45 10.88 1.21 -16.93
CA PHE A 45 10.95 1.89 -18.22
C PHE A 45 11.81 1.15 -19.24
N GLN A 46 12.99 0.64 -18.85
CA GLN A 46 13.82 -0.19 -19.72
C GLN A 46 13.10 -1.49 -20.12
N CYS A 47 12.32 -2.10 -19.23
CA CYS A 47 11.49 -3.26 -19.59
C CYS A 47 10.49 -2.90 -20.70
N GLU A 48 9.74 -1.79 -20.57
CA GLU A 48 8.78 -1.35 -21.59
C GLU A 48 9.44 -1.15 -22.96
N LEU A 49 10.60 -0.49 -22.99
CA LEU A 49 11.34 -0.28 -24.24
C LEU A 49 11.77 -1.60 -24.88
N VAL A 50 12.16 -2.59 -24.07
CA VAL A 50 12.49 -3.93 -24.58
C VAL A 50 11.25 -4.64 -25.12
N PHE A 51 10.13 -4.57 -24.42
CA PHE A 51 8.87 -5.18 -24.88
C PHE A 51 8.39 -4.58 -26.19
N GLU A 52 8.41 -3.26 -26.31
CA GLU A 52 8.06 -2.53 -27.53
C GLU A 52 8.98 -2.95 -28.68
N ARG A 53 10.30 -2.97 -28.45
CA ARG A 53 11.29 -3.38 -29.45
C ARG A 53 11.14 -4.84 -29.89
N MET A 54 10.74 -5.73 -28.98
CA MET A 54 10.49 -7.15 -29.29
C MET A 54 9.09 -7.40 -29.86
N GLY A 55 8.17 -6.42 -29.82
CA GLY A 55 6.78 -6.59 -30.19
C GLY A 55 6.01 -7.57 -29.30
N VAL A 56 6.40 -7.66 -28.02
CA VAL A 56 5.80 -8.54 -27.01
C VAL A 56 4.62 -7.84 -26.36
N GLU A 57 3.51 -8.54 -26.16
CA GLU A 57 2.37 -7.99 -25.41
C GLU A 57 2.54 -8.22 -23.91
N VAL A 58 2.13 -7.26 -23.08
CA VAL A 58 2.39 -7.30 -21.65
C VAL A 58 1.09 -7.18 -20.87
N THR A 59 0.90 -8.06 -19.90
CA THR A 59 -0.13 -7.91 -18.86
C THR A 59 0.53 -7.37 -17.61
N HIS A 60 0.06 -6.24 -17.10
CA HIS A 60 0.64 -5.60 -15.92
C HIS A 60 -0.12 -5.93 -14.64
N ILE A 61 0.62 -6.04 -13.54
CA ILE A 61 0.12 -6.01 -12.16
C ILE A 61 0.93 -4.96 -11.41
N SER A 62 0.25 -4.04 -10.73
CA SER A 62 0.88 -3.08 -9.83
C SER A 62 1.10 -3.69 -8.44
N GLY A 63 2.18 -3.30 -7.75
CA GLY A 63 2.44 -3.73 -6.38
C GLY A 63 1.28 -3.41 -5.42
N GLY A 64 0.59 -2.27 -5.62
CA GLY A 64 -0.58 -1.90 -4.84
C GLY A 64 -1.82 -2.78 -5.08
N GLU A 65 -1.91 -3.47 -6.22
CA GLU A 65 -2.99 -4.45 -6.45
C GLU A 65 -2.74 -5.79 -5.73
N LEU A 66 -1.53 -5.97 -5.18
CA LEU A 66 -1.16 -7.14 -4.39
C LEU A 66 -1.41 -6.94 -2.89
N GLU A 67 -1.98 -5.80 -2.52
CA GLU A 67 -2.47 -5.50 -1.18
C GLU A 67 -3.99 -5.47 -1.20
N SER A 68 -4.62 -6.23 -0.31
CA SER A 68 -6.08 -6.27 -0.19
C SER A 68 -6.49 -6.53 1.26
N PRO A 69 -7.59 -5.93 1.75
CA PRO A 69 -8.16 -6.30 3.04
C PRO A 69 -8.67 -7.75 3.04
N ASP A 70 -8.99 -8.31 1.86
CA ASP A 70 -9.48 -9.67 1.72
C ASP A 70 -8.33 -10.66 1.51
N ALA A 71 -8.17 -11.57 2.46
CA ALA A 71 -7.12 -12.59 2.42
C ALA A 71 -7.24 -13.48 1.18
N GLY A 72 -6.17 -13.56 0.40
CA GLY A 72 -6.07 -14.44 -0.78
C GLY A 72 -6.57 -13.85 -2.09
N ASP A 73 -7.17 -12.66 -2.10
CA ASP A 73 -7.50 -11.97 -3.36
C ASP A 73 -6.23 -11.64 -4.20
N PRO A 74 -5.10 -11.19 -3.62
CA PRO A 74 -3.84 -11.02 -4.37
C PRO A 74 -3.36 -12.30 -5.06
N ALA A 75 -3.50 -13.45 -4.40
CA ALA A 75 -3.16 -14.75 -4.98
C ALA A 75 -4.09 -15.12 -6.15
N ARG A 76 -5.39 -14.83 -6.02
CA ARG A 76 -6.38 -15.03 -7.08
C ARG A 76 -6.10 -14.13 -8.28
N LEU A 77 -5.76 -12.85 -8.04
CA LEU A 77 -5.43 -11.88 -9.08
C LEU A 77 -4.25 -12.35 -9.93
N ILE A 78 -3.15 -12.79 -9.31
CA ILE A 78 -1.97 -13.29 -10.04
C ILE A 78 -2.34 -14.45 -10.96
N ARG A 79 -3.12 -15.42 -10.46
CA ARG A 79 -3.58 -16.58 -11.26
C ARG A 79 -4.48 -16.14 -12.41
N LEU A 80 -5.39 -15.21 -12.17
CA LEU A 80 -6.28 -14.67 -13.19
C LEU A 80 -5.50 -14.00 -14.32
N ARG A 81 -4.58 -13.08 -13.97
CA ARG A 81 -3.75 -12.36 -14.95
C ARG A 81 -2.82 -13.30 -15.71
N TYR A 82 -2.22 -14.30 -15.04
CA TYR A 82 -1.41 -15.31 -15.70
C TYR A 82 -2.21 -16.09 -16.76
N ARG A 83 -3.44 -16.52 -16.42
CA ARG A 83 -4.34 -17.21 -17.37
C ARG A 83 -4.75 -16.31 -18.53
N GLU A 84 -5.08 -15.05 -18.25
CA GLU A 84 -5.39 -14.04 -19.27
C GLU A 84 -4.22 -13.91 -20.27
N THR A 85 -2.99 -13.78 -19.78
CA THR A 85 -1.79 -13.71 -20.63
C THR A 85 -1.58 -15.01 -21.43
N ALA A 86 -1.81 -16.18 -20.83
CA ALA A 86 -1.70 -17.46 -21.52
C ALA A 86 -2.70 -17.58 -22.68
N GLU A 87 -3.92 -17.06 -22.50
CA GLU A 87 -4.91 -17.01 -23.58
C GLU A 87 -4.54 -16.01 -24.68
N LEU A 88 -3.92 -14.87 -24.34
CA LEU A 88 -3.41 -13.93 -25.34
C LEU A 88 -2.38 -14.58 -26.27
N ILE A 89 -1.48 -15.41 -25.73
CA ILE A 89 -0.50 -16.18 -26.52
C ILE A 89 -1.24 -17.06 -27.53
N ARG A 90 -2.26 -17.81 -27.08
CA ARG A 90 -3.04 -18.73 -27.91
C ARG A 90 -3.79 -18.02 -29.02
N VAL A 91 -4.49 -16.92 -28.69
CA VAL A 91 -5.40 -16.23 -29.60
C VAL A 91 -4.63 -15.34 -30.59
N ARG A 92 -3.57 -14.66 -30.15
CA ARG A 92 -2.85 -13.70 -30.99
C ARG A 92 -1.63 -14.30 -31.68
N GLY A 93 -1.12 -15.44 -31.21
CA GLY A 93 0.08 -16.07 -31.78
C GLY A 93 1.35 -15.24 -31.62
N LYS A 94 1.42 -14.40 -30.57
CA LYS A 94 2.58 -13.56 -30.24
C LYS A 94 3.13 -13.93 -28.86
N MET A 95 4.39 -13.59 -28.63
CA MET A 95 4.97 -13.66 -27.28
C MET A 95 4.24 -12.67 -26.37
N CYS A 96 3.94 -13.11 -25.15
CA CYS A 96 3.32 -12.30 -24.12
C CYS A 96 4.06 -12.49 -22.78
N VAL A 97 4.11 -11.45 -21.96
CA VAL A 97 4.78 -11.45 -20.67
C VAL A 97 3.82 -10.99 -19.58
N LEU A 98 3.89 -11.60 -18.41
CA LEU A 98 3.26 -11.07 -17.20
C LEU A 98 4.29 -10.21 -16.47
N MET A 99 4.03 -8.91 -16.31
CA MET A 99 4.91 -7.99 -15.59
C MET A 99 4.28 -7.57 -14.26
N ILE A 100 5.01 -7.79 -13.17
CA ILE A 100 4.62 -7.36 -11.82
C ILE A 100 5.56 -6.25 -11.39
N ASN A 101 5.02 -5.04 -11.23
CA ASN A 101 5.81 -3.87 -10.88
C ASN A 101 5.86 -3.61 -9.37
N ASP A 102 7.03 -3.18 -8.89
CA ASP A 102 7.27 -2.79 -7.50
C ASP A 102 6.75 -3.84 -6.48
N LEU A 103 7.13 -5.11 -6.68
CA LEU A 103 6.67 -6.21 -5.83
C LEU A 103 7.07 -6.00 -4.36
N ASP A 104 8.22 -5.40 -4.10
CA ASP A 104 8.66 -5.07 -2.74
C ASP A 104 7.78 -4.01 -2.07
N ALA A 105 7.05 -3.20 -2.84
CA ALA A 105 6.10 -2.25 -2.27
C ALA A 105 4.84 -2.91 -1.69
N GLY A 106 4.40 -4.05 -2.26
CA GLY A 106 3.22 -4.81 -1.81
C GLY A 106 3.51 -6.14 -1.11
N ALA A 107 4.75 -6.63 -1.18
CA ALA A 107 5.17 -7.93 -0.65
C ALA A 107 6.56 -7.89 0.06
N GLY A 108 7.13 -6.71 0.27
CA GLY A 108 8.42 -6.51 0.95
C GLY A 108 8.29 -6.13 2.42
N ARG A 109 9.36 -6.34 3.19
CA ARG A 109 9.48 -5.79 4.56
C ARG A 109 9.95 -4.35 4.47
N PHE A 110 9.23 -3.43 5.12
CA PHE A 110 9.69 -2.04 5.20
C PHE A 110 10.59 -1.78 6.41
N ASP A 111 10.57 -2.61 7.46
CA ASP A 111 11.46 -2.48 8.63
C ASP A 111 11.57 -3.81 9.43
N GLU A 112 12.59 -3.93 10.30
CA GLU A 112 12.72 -5.07 11.25
C GLU A 112 11.52 -5.24 12.19
N GLY A 113 10.64 -4.23 12.29
CA GLY A 113 9.42 -4.22 13.09
C GLY A 113 8.12 -4.54 12.35
N THR A 114 8.10 -4.59 11.01
CA THR A 114 6.88 -4.92 10.24
C THR A 114 6.78 -6.42 9.99
N GLN A 115 5.75 -7.06 10.56
CA GLN A 115 5.45 -8.47 10.30
C GLN A 115 4.99 -8.67 8.85
N TYR A 116 5.29 -9.85 8.26
CA TYR A 116 4.73 -10.22 6.96
C TYR A 116 3.21 -10.17 7.02
N THR A 117 2.58 -9.44 6.10
CA THR A 117 1.15 -9.58 5.90
C THR A 117 0.86 -10.99 5.38
N VAL A 118 -0.28 -11.57 5.76
CA VAL A 118 -0.73 -12.88 5.24
C VAL A 118 -0.73 -12.89 3.70
N ASN A 119 -1.04 -11.75 3.09
CA ASN A 119 -1.01 -11.54 1.65
C ASN A 119 0.38 -11.72 1.05
N THR A 120 1.44 -11.21 1.69
CA THR A 120 2.82 -11.37 1.22
C THR A 120 3.21 -12.85 1.13
N GLN A 121 2.81 -13.65 2.12
CA GLN A 121 3.09 -15.09 2.11
C GLN A 121 2.31 -15.81 1.00
N LEU A 122 1.04 -15.45 0.81
CA LEU A 122 0.18 -16.02 -0.23
C LEU A 122 0.64 -15.65 -1.64
N VAL A 123 1.11 -14.43 -1.86
CA VAL A 123 1.70 -13.98 -3.14
C VAL A 123 2.94 -14.82 -3.47
N ASN A 124 3.88 -14.93 -2.53
CA ASN A 124 5.10 -15.72 -2.73
C ASN A 124 4.79 -17.20 -2.97
N ALA A 125 3.87 -17.79 -2.19
CA ALA A 125 3.43 -19.18 -2.38
C ALA A 125 2.76 -19.40 -3.74
N THR A 126 1.97 -18.43 -4.20
CA THR A 126 1.32 -18.49 -5.51
C THR A 126 2.33 -18.44 -6.65
N LEU A 127 3.31 -17.55 -6.58
CA LEU A 127 4.41 -17.48 -7.55
C LEU A 127 5.23 -18.77 -7.59
N MET A 128 5.49 -19.40 -6.43
CA MET A 128 6.15 -20.71 -6.37
C MET A 128 5.35 -21.79 -7.09
N ASN A 129 4.05 -21.88 -6.79
CA ASN A 129 3.16 -22.87 -7.39
C ASN A 129 3.08 -22.72 -8.92
N ILE A 130 3.00 -21.48 -9.41
CA ILE A 130 2.99 -21.18 -10.84
C ILE A 130 4.34 -21.53 -11.49
N ALA A 131 5.45 -21.23 -10.83
CA ALA A 131 6.78 -21.54 -11.34
C ALA A 131 7.06 -23.04 -11.44
N ASP A 132 6.51 -23.85 -10.53
CA ASP A 132 6.62 -25.31 -10.57
C ASP A 132 5.78 -25.93 -11.70
N ASN A 133 4.55 -25.45 -11.87
CA ASN A 133 3.59 -26.00 -12.84
C ASN A 133 3.01 -24.89 -13.74
N PRO A 134 3.81 -24.30 -14.65
CA PRO A 134 3.41 -23.13 -15.43
C PRO A 134 2.31 -23.39 -16.46
N THR A 135 2.07 -24.66 -16.81
CA THR A 135 1.01 -25.08 -17.73
C THR A 135 -0.26 -25.50 -17.01
N ASP A 136 -0.27 -25.53 -15.67
CA ASP A 136 -1.42 -25.92 -14.85
C ASP A 136 -1.67 -24.89 -13.73
N VAL A 137 -2.26 -23.75 -14.13
CA VAL A 137 -2.58 -22.65 -13.23
C VAL A 137 -4.09 -22.53 -13.08
N GLN A 138 -4.65 -23.19 -12.07
CA GLN A 138 -6.10 -23.18 -11.78
C GLN A 138 -6.53 -21.97 -10.95
N LEU A 139 -7.82 -21.61 -11.07
CA LEU A 139 -8.46 -20.64 -10.17
C LEU A 139 -9.12 -21.40 -9.00
N PRO A 140 -9.10 -20.86 -7.77
CA PRO A 140 -9.79 -21.50 -6.66
C PRO A 140 -11.27 -21.73 -6.98
N GLY A 141 -11.71 -22.99 -6.92
CA GLY A 141 -13.10 -23.38 -7.20
C GLY A 141 -13.44 -23.61 -8.69
N SER A 142 -12.49 -23.42 -9.62
CA SER A 142 -12.65 -23.73 -11.04
C SER A 142 -11.47 -24.57 -11.52
N TYR A 143 -11.76 -25.79 -11.95
CA TYR A 143 -10.75 -26.76 -12.38
C TYR A 143 -10.98 -27.12 -13.84
N ASP A 144 -9.98 -26.84 -14.66
CA ASP A 144 -9.94 -27.15 -16.08
C ASP A 144 -8.67 -27.95 -16.38
N SER A 145 -8.82 -29.13 -16.96
CA SER A 145 -7.70 -30.01 -17.29
C SER A 145 -6.91 -29.56 -18.53
N THR A 146 -7.37 -28.53 -19.23
CA THR A 146 -6.72 -28.02 -20.44
C THR A 146 -5.38 -27.34 -20.09
N PRO A 147 -4.23 -27.81 -20.60
CA PRO A 147 -2.95 -27.18 -20.34
C PRO A 147 -2.89 -25.76 -20.90
N LEU A 148 -2.32 -24.85 -20.12
CA LEU A 148 -2.07 -23.46 -20.52
C LEU A 148 -0.73 -23.32 -21.24
N HIS A 149 -0.60 -22.29 -22.07
CA HIS A 149 0.72 -21.85 -22.52
C HIS A 149 1.55 -21.34 -21.33
N ARG A 150 2.83 -21.71 -21.30
CA ARG A 150 3.81 -21.18 -20.36
C ARG A 150 3.98 -19.68 -20.61
N VAL A 151 3.86 -18.85 -19.55
CA VAL A 151 4.02 -17.39 -19.63
C VAL A 151 5.24 -16.95 -18.82
N PRO A 152 6.27 -16.33 -19.43
CA PRO A 152 7.36 -15.73 -18.68
C PRO A 152 6.86 -14.60 -17.76
N ILE A 153 7.37 -14.57 -16.53
CA ILE A 153 7.05 -13.55 -15.54
C ILE A 153 8.26 -12.64 -15.33
N ILE A 154 8.06 -11.34 -15.36
CA ILE A 154 9.07 -10.33 -15.03
C ILE A 154 8.59 -9.55 -13.82
N VAL A 155 9.45 -9.43 -12.82
CA VAL A 155 9.15 -8.74 -11.56
C VAL A 155 10.16 -7.62 -11.37
N THR A 156 9.70 -6.42 -11.03
CA THR A 156 10.57 -5.30 -10.63
C THR A 156 10.45 -5.01 -9.14
N GLY A 157 11.53 -4.50 -8.55
CA GLY A 157 11.53 -4.02 -7.16
C GLY A 157 12.84 -3.34 -6.80
N ASN A 158 12.96 -2.82 -5.57
CA ASN A 158 14.17 -2.14 -5.13
C ASN A 158 15.18 -3.11 -4.53
N ASP A 159 14.72 -3.99 -3.63
CA ASP A 159 15.59 -5.00 -3.02
C ASP A 159 14.89 -6.36 -2.89
N PHE A 160 15.53 -7.38 -3.44
CA PHE A 160 15.10 -8.78 -3.37
C PHE A 160 15.93 -9.61 -2.38
N SER A 161 16.68 -8.95 -1.49
CA SER A 161 17.31 -9.59 -0.34
C SER A 161 16.28 -10.07 0.69
N THR A 162 15.17 -9.33 0.82
CA THR A 162 14.08 -9.57 1.77
C THR A 162 12.99 -10.50 1.22
N LEU A 163 12.99 -10.75 -0.10
CA LEU A 163 12.07 -11.70 -0.73
C LEU A 163 12.31 -13.12 -0.23
N TYR A 164 11.22 -13.89 -0.18
CA TYR A 164 11.18 -15.25 0.37
C TYR A 164 12.19 -16.17 -0.32
N ALA A 165 13.20 -16.63 0.43
CA ALA A 165 14.33 -17.41 -0.08
C ALA A 165 13.95 -18.65 -0.94
N PRO A 166 12.84 -19.36 -0.70
CA PRO A 166 12.39 -20.48 -1.53
C PRO A 166 12.08 -20.17 -3.01
N LEU A 167 11.74 -18.92 -3.37
CA LEU A 167 11.59 -18.55 -4.79
C LEU A 167 12.92 -18.57 -5.55
N ILE A 168 14.01 -18.27 -4.84
CA ILE A 168 15.34 -18.05 -5.41
C ILE A 168 16.14 -19.36 -5.45
N ARG A 169 16.03 -20.20 -4.41
CA ARG A 169 16.89 -21.37 -4.22
C ARG A 169 16.58 -22.55 -5.16
N ASP A 170 15.36 -22.63 -5.69
CA ASP A 170 14.89 -23.82 -6.44
C ASP A 170 14.99 -23.70 -7.97
N GLY A 171 15.63 -22.64 -8.47
CA GLY A 171 15.75 -22.37 -9.92
C GLY A 171 14.45 -21.89 -10.57
N ARG A 172 13.47 -21.44 -9.78
CA ARG A 172 12.20 -20.85 -10.22
C ARG A 172 12.36 -19.40 -10.69
N MET A 173 13.23 -18.66 -10.01
CA MET A 173 13.48 -17.23 -10.23
C MET A 173 14.97 -16.96 -10.46
N GLU A 174 15.27 -16.14 -11.46
CA GLU A 174 16.60 -15.57 -11.67
C GLU A 174 16.63 -14.11 -11.19
N LYS A 175 17.71 -13.69 -10.52
CA LYS A 175 17.90 -12.28 -10.12
C LYS A 175 18.77 -11.54 -11.11
N PHE A 176 18.38 -10.32 -11.41
CA PHE A 176 19.16 -9.38 -12.20
C PHE A 176 19.26 -8.05 -11.47
N TYR A 177 20.46 -7.72 -11.02
CA TYR A 177 20.74 -6.42 -10.41
C TYR A 177 21.00 -5.38 -11.49
N TRP A 178 20.15 -4.37 -11.54
CA TRP A 178 20.24 -3.23 -12.43
C TRP A 178 20.75 -1.99 -11.69
N GLN A 179 21.93 -1.57 -12.08
CA GLN A 179 22.52 -0.29 -11.70
C GLN A 179 23.26 0.25 -12.92
N PRO A 180 22.75 1.29 -13.62
CA PRO A 180 23.37 1.83 -14.83
C PRO A 180 24.80 2.29 -14.53
N ASP A 181 25.75 1.81 -15.32
CA ASP A 181 27.12 2.33 -15.29
C ASP A 181 27.18 3.71 -15.98
N ARG A 182 28.38 4.28 -16.07
CA ARG A 182 28.54 5.60 -16.69
C ARG A 182 28.08 5.61 -18.16
N ASP A 183 28.38 4.56 -18.93
CA ASP A 183 28.07 4.52 -20.35
C ASP A 183 26.57 4.33 -20.57
N ASP A 184 25.92 3.50 -19.75
CA ASP A 184 24.47 3.38 -19.69
C ASP A 184 23.83 4.73 -19.32
N LYS A 185 24.33 5.43 -18.29
CA LYS A 185 23.81 6.74 -17.90
C LYS A 185 23.95 7.76 -19.04
N VAL A 186 25.11 7.81 -19.71
CA VAL A 186 25.32 8.70 -20.86
C VAL A 186 24.33 8.38 -21.98
N GLY A 187 24.15 7.11 -22.33
CA GLY A 187 23.19 6.71 -23.36
C GLY A 187 21.75 7.07 -23.01
N ILE A 188 21.33 6.82 -21.76
CA ILE A 188 19.98 7.15 -21.30
C ILE A 188 19.75 8.66 -21.30
N VAL A 189 20.70 9.44 -20.78
CA VAL A 189 20.60 10.91 -20.73
C VAL A 189 20.66 11.50 -22.13
N GLU A 190 21.46 10.95 -23.04
CA GLU A 190 21.45 11.33 -24.46
C GLU A 190 20.07 11.09 -25.09
N GLY A 191 19.40 9.97 -24.77
CA GLY A 191 18.03 9.70 -25.19
C GLY A 191 17.00 10.68 -24.61
N ILE A 192 17.15 11.08 -23.34
CA ILE A 192 16.27 12.08 -22.68
C ILE A 192 16.38 13.45 -23.39
N PHE A 193 17.60 13.84 -23.77
CA PHE A 193 17.88 15.13 -24.40
C PHE A 193 18.07 15.04 -25.93
N SER A 194 17.60 13.97 -26.57
CA SER A 194 17.88 13.70 -28.00
C SER A 194 17.35 14.79 -28.92
N GLU A 195 16.21 15.38 -28.55
CA GLU A 195 15.56 16.45 -29.29
C GLU A 195 16.09 17.83 -28.87
N ASP A 196 16.96 17.90 -27.86
CA ASP A 196 17.35 19.12 -27.18
C ASP A 196 18.58 19.81 -27.76
N GLY A 197 19.35 19.11 -28.61
CA GLY A 197 20.49 19.67 -29.34
C GLY A 197 21.79 19.70 -28.53
N LEU A 198 21.88 18.89 -27.47
CA LEU A 198 23.12 18.69 -26.72
C LEU A 198 24.08 17.81 -27.52
N SER A 199 25.36 18.19 -27.55
CA SER A 199 26.41 17.31 -28.05
C SER A 199 26.71 16.20 -27.04
N ARG A 200 27.18 15.05 -27.53
CA ARG A 200 27.60 13.93 -26.66
C ARG A 200 28.57 14.34 -25.55
N ARG A 201 29.53 15.22 -25.86
CA ARG A 201 30.47 15.77 -24.85
C ARG A 201 29.77 16.54 -23.74
N GLN A 202 28.73 17.31 -24.07
CA GLN A 202 27.95 18.04 -23.07
C GLN A 202 27.11 17.10 -22.21
N VAL A 203 26.56 16.02 -22.80
CA VAL A 203 25.86 14.97 -22.06
C VAL A 203 26.81 14.27 -21.09
N GLU A 204 28.00 13.89 -21.55
CA GLU A 204 29.05 13.31 -20.71
C GLU A 204 29.41 14.24 -19.55
N GLN A 205 29.63 15.54 -19.82
CA GLN A 205 29.88 16.54 -18.78
C GLN A 205 28.73 16.67 -17.78
N LEU A 206 27.48 16.62 -18.24
CA LEU A 206 26.30 16.69 -17.37
C LEU A 206 26.22 15.48 -16.44
N VAL A 207 26.44 14.27 -16.97
CA VAL A 207 26.46 13.03 -16.18
C VAL A 207 27.62 13.04 -15.18
N ASP A 208 28.80 13.48 -15.60
CA ASP A 208 30.00 13.57 -14.75
C ASP A 208 29.86 14.63 -13.64
N THR A 209 29.02 15.65 -13.85
CA THR A 209 28.70 16.66 -12.82
C THR A 209 27.81 16.06 -11.71
N TYR A 210 26.96 15.08 -12.04
CA TYR A 210 25.98 14.48 -11.12
C TYR A 210 26.13 12.94 -11.02
N PRO A 211 27.31 12.41 -10.64
CA PRO A 211 27.60 10.97 -10.73
C PRO A 211 26.72 10.12 -9.81
N ASN A 212 26.32 10.68 -8.66
CA ASN A 212 25.53 10.02 -7.63
C ASN A 212 24.02 10.14 -7.85
N GLN A 213 23.58 10.92 -8.85
CA GLN A 213 22.17 11.06 -9.18
C GLN A 213 21.69 9.87 -10.02
N SER A 214 20.44 9.48 -9.79
CA SER A 214 19.73 8.45 -10.57
C SER A 214 19.31 9.00 -11.93
N VAL A 215 18.91 8.11 -12.83
CA VAL A 215 18.44 8.50 -14.18
C VAL A 215 17.24 9.45 -14.14
N ASP A 216 16.31 9.24 -13.21
CA ASP A 216 15.11 10.07 -13.04
C ASP A 216 15.43 11.55 -12.76
N PHE A 217 16.55 11.86 -12.09
CA PHE A 217 17.03 13.22 -11.87
C PHE A 217 17.17 13.99 -13.19
N PHE A 218 17.74 13.38 -14.23
CA PHE A 218 17.93 14.02 -15.52
C PHE A 218 16.61 14.23 -16.27
N SER A 219 15.67 13.30 -16.12
CA SER A 219 14.32 13.46 -16.67
C SER A 219 13.55 14.59 -15.98
N ALA A 220 13.69 14.70 -14.65
CA ALA A 220 13.11 15.78 -13.86
C ALA A 220 13.76 17.13 -14.18
N LEU A 221 15.08 17.15 -14.39
CA LEU A 221 15.83 18.33 -14.80
C LEU A 221 15.32 18.89 -16.12
N ARG A 222 15.08 18.02 -17.11
CA ARG A 222 14.49 18.41 -18.39
C ARG A 222 13.10 19.00 -18.22
N SER A 223 12.24 18.37 -17.41
CA SER A 223 10.88 18.84 -17.14
C SER A 223 10.86 20.19 -16.43
N ARG A 224 11.76 20.40 -15.46
CA ARG A 224 11.83 21.63 -14.66
C ARG A 224 12.13 22.88 -15.49
N LEU A 225 12.81 22.74 -16.62
CA LEU A 225 13.05 23.85 -17.55
C LEU A 225 11.76 24.33 -18.25
N TYR A 226 10.73 23.49 -18.35
CA TYR A 226 9.41 23.92 -18.82
C TYR A 226 8.61 24.65 -17.74
N ASP A 227 8.88 24.38 -16.45
CA ASP A 227 8.17 25.02 -15.33
C ASP A 227 8.34 26.54 -15.33
N GLU A 228 9.46 27.06 -15.84
CA GLU A 228 9.66 28.50 -16.01
C GLU A 228 8.63 29.12 -16.97
N GLN A 229 8.40 28.49 -18.12
CA GLN A 229 7.41 28.96 -19.08
C GLN A 229 5.98 28.74 -18.58
N ILE A 230 5.74 27.67 -17.84
CA ILE A 230 4.44 27.41 -17.21
C ILE A 230 4.16 28.49 -16.15
N ARG A 231 5.17 28.91 -15.39
CA ARG A 231 5.04 30.00 -14.41
C ARG A 231 4.69 31.32 -15.11
N ASP A 232 5.38 31.65 -16.20
CA ASP A 232 5.07 32.85 -17.00
C ASP A 232 3.64 32.81 -17.57
N LEU A 233 3.20 31.64 -18.05
CA LEU A 233 1.82 31.45 -18.52
C LEU A 233 0.82 31.70 -17.38
N ILE A 234 1.06 31.15 -16.19
CA ILE A 234 0.19 31.35 -15.02
C ILE A 234 0.11 32.84 -14.65
N HIS A 235 1.25 33.55 -14.64
CA HIS A 235 1.26 35.00 -14.35
C HIS A 235 0.53 35.82 -15.42
N ASN A 236 0.70 35.49 -16.70
CA ASN A 236 0.09 36.23 -17.80
C ASN A 236 -1.44 36.02 -17.87
N VAL A 237 -1.91 34.80 -17.64
CA VAL A 237 -3.36 34.49 -17.61
C VAL A 237 -4.00 34.98 -16.30
N GLY A 238 -3.26 34.87 -15.20
CA GLY A 238 -3.71 35.06 -13.84
C GLY A 238 -4.10 33.74 -13.19
N VAL A 239 -3.72 33.59 -11.92
CA VAL A 239 -3.96 32.36 -11.12
C VAL A 239 -5.44 31.99 -11.07
N ASP A 240 -6.34 32.98 -11.00
CA ASP A 240 -7.79 32.73 -10.91
C ASP A 240 -8.39 32.15 -12.20
N ARG A 241 -7.73 32.35 -13.34
CA ARG A 241 -8.26 32.01 -14.67
C ARG A 241 -7.51 30.88 -15.36
N ILE A 242 -6.37 30.43 -14.81
CA ILE A 242 -5.57 29.39 -15.45
C ILE A 242 -6.33 28.05 -15.55
N SER A 243 -7.16 27.73 -14.55
CA SER A 243 -7.95 26.48 -14.53
C SER A 243 -8.90 26.39 -15.72
N SER A 244 -9.71 27.44 -15.95
CA SER A 244 -10.61 27.49 -17.10
C SER A 244 -9.83 27.58 -18.41
N ARG A 245 -8.73 28.35 -18.46
CA ARG A 245 -7.91 28.50 -19.67
C ARG A 245 -7.29 27.19 -20.14
N VAL A 246 -6.94 26.28 -19.24
CA VAL A 246 -6.26 25.02 -19.55
C VAL A 246 -7.24 23.86 -19.77
N VAL A 247 -8.28 23.75 -18.94
CA VAL A 247 -9.16 22.56 -18.94
C VAL A 247 -10.45 22.78 -19.74
N ASN A 248 -10.96 24.01 -19.79
CA ASN A 248 -12.28 24.30 -20.35
C ASN A 248 -12.27 25.60 -21.15
N SER A 249 -11.51 25.60 -22.25
CA SER A 249 -11.40 26.74 -23.17
C SER A 249 -11.64 26.29 -24.61
N ALA A 250 -12.37 27.13 -25.36
CA ALA A 250 -12.52 26.99 -26.81
C ALA A 250 -11.31 27.56 -27.58
N GLU A 251 -10.40 28.26 -26.89
CA GLU A 251 -9.15 28.75 -27.47
C GLU A 251 -8.17 27.61 -27.72
N LYS A 252 -7.22 27.84 -28.64
CA LYS A 252 -6.14 26.89 -28.88
C LYS A 252 -5.34 26.65 -27.58
N PRO A 253 -4.88 25.41 -27.31
CA PRO A 253 -3.99 25.13 -26.19
C PRO A 253 -2.75 26.04 -26.21
N PRO A 254 -2.24 26.46 -25.04
CA PRO A 254 -1.03 27.27 -24.96
C PRO A 254 0.14 26.56 -25.64
N GLU A 255 0.83 27.26 -26.53
CA GLU A 255 2.03 26.74 -27.19
C GLU A 255 3.27 27.12 -26.39
N PHE A 256 4.10 26.13 -26.08
CA PHE A 256 5.36 26.34 -25.39
C PHE A 256 6.50 26.31 -26.38
N ARG A 257 7.45 27.23 -26.22
CA ARG A 257 8.69 27.19 -26.98
C ARG A 257 9.63 26.21 -26.32
N LYS A 258 10.55 25.65 -27.09
CA LYS A 258 11.58 24.79 -26.51
C LYS A 258 12.49 25.64 -25.61
N PRO A 259 12.64 25.31 -24.30
CA PRO A 259 13.53 26.03 -23.39
C PRO A 259 14.99 26.06 -23.85
N ASN A 260 15.78 26.93 -23.23
CA ASN A 260 17.23 26.89 -23.40
C ASN A 260 17.83 25.70 -22.64
N PHE A 261 18.21 24.66 -23.37
CA PHE A 261 18.90 23.47 -22.85
C PHE A 261 20.43 23.59 -22.90
N SER A 262 21.00 24.80 -22.80
CA SER A 262 22.46 24.93 -22.72
C SER A 262 23.01 24.21 -21.49
N LEU A 263 24.20 23.60 -21.61
CA LEU A 263 24.83 22.88 -20.51
C LEU A 263 24.95 23.75 -19.24
N SER A 264 25.28 25.04 -19.40
CA SER A 264 25.37 25.98 -18.28
C SER A 264 24.06 26.10 -17.51
N HIS A 265 22.93 26.19 -18.22
CA HIS A 265 21.61 26.34 -17.62
C HIS A 265 21.13 25.03 -16.97
N LEU A 266 21.43 23.89 -17.60
CA LEU A 266 21.19 22.57 -17.02
C LEU A 266 21.97 22.35 -15.72
N ILE A 267 23.24 22.79 -15.67
CA ILE A 267 24.05 22.71 -14.45
C ILE A 267 23.49 23.64 -13.38
N GLU A 268 23.11 24.87 -13.73
CA GLU A 268 22.49 25.81 -12.79
C GLU A 268 21.22 25.22 -12.16
N MET A 269 20.28 24.76 -12.99
CA MET A 269 19.03 24.17 -12.53
C MET A 269 19.24 22.85 -11.75
N GLY A 270 20.18 22.03 -12.19
CA GLY A 270 20.56 20.80 -11.49
C GLY A 270 21.10 21.07 -10.09
N ASN A 271 21.90 22.12 -9.91
CA ASN A 271 22.41 22.51 -8.59
C ASN A 271 21.27 22.92 -7.65
N PHE A 272 20.27 23.65 -8.15
CA PHE A 272 19.07 23.98 -7.37
C PHE A 272 18.31 22.73 -6.93
N MET A 273 18.12 21.76 -7.83
CA MET A 273 17.45 20.49 -7.51
C MET A 273 18.21 19.68 -6.46
N VAL A 274 19.54 19.59 -6.58
CA VAL A 274 20.38 18.89 -5.60
C VAL A 274 20.31 19.57 -4.24
N GLN A 275 20.34 20.90 -4.18
CA GLN A 275 20.19 21.65 -2.92
C GLN A 275 18.81 21.43 -2.29
N GLU A 276 17.74 21.38 -3.08
CA GLU A 276 16.40 21.06 -2.57
C GLU A 276 16.33 19.64 -1.99
N GLN A 277 16.90 18.64 -2.68
CA GLN A 277 16.98 17.27 -2.17
C GLN A 277 17.74 17.21 -0.85
N GLN A 278 18.89 17.88 -0.75
CA GLN A 278 19.67 17.99 0.48
C GLN A 278 18.87 18.68 1.60
N ARG A 279 18.05 19.68 1.30
CA ARG A 279 17.18 20.32 2.31
C ARG A 279 16.12 19.36 2.82
N VAL A 280 15.49 18.56 1.97
CA VAL A 280 14.53 17.53 2.40
C VAL A 280 15.22 16.50 3.29
N ASP A 281 16.39 16.01 2.88
CA ASP A 281 17.17 15.05 3.67
C ASP A 281 17.61 15.63 5.02
N ASN A 282 18.12 16.87 5.03
CA ASN A 282 18.57 17.58 6.23
C ASN A 282 17.42 18.03 7.13
N SER A 283 16.24 18.31 6.57
CA SER A 283 15.05 18.67 7.36
C SER A 283 14.66 17.53 8.30
N GLY A 284 15.05 16.30 7.97
CA GLY A 284 15.11 15.19 8.93
C GLY A 284 13.77 14.77 9.52
N LEU A 285 12.65 15.43 9.18
CA LEU A 285 11.34 15.24 9.81
C LEU A 285 10.90 13.78 9.78
N VAL A 286 11.24 13.06 8.71
CA VAL A 286 10.95 11.61 8.60
C VAL A 286 11.90 10.77 9.46
N ARG A 287 13.19 11.14 9.57
CA ARG A 287 14.13 10.46 10.48
C ARG A 287 13.77 10.72 11.93
N GLU A 288 13.43 11.95 12.30
CA GLU A 288 13.04 12.33 13.66
C GLU A 288 11.72 11.66 14.05
N TYR A 289 10.76 11.60 13.12
CA TYR A 289 9.51 10.84 13.26
C TYR A 289 9.75 9.32 13.41
N ASN A 290 10.53 8.70 12.50
CA ASN A 290 10.83 7.27 12.55
C ASN A 290 11.71 6.90 13.75
N GLN A 291 12.63 7.77 14.15
CA GLN A 291 13.50 7.59 15.31
C GLN A 291 12.73 7.79 16.62
N ALA A 292 11.73 8.67 16.67
CA ALA A 292 10.79 8.75 17.79
C ALA A 292 9.95 7.47 17.94
N LEU A 293 9.46 6.91 16.82
CA LEU A 293 8.78 5.61 16.80
C LEU A 293 9.69 4.45 17.26
N LEU A 294 10.95 4.42 16.81
CA LEU A 294 11.94 3.41 17.22
C LEU A 294 12.42 3.57 18.67
N SER A 295 12.48 4.81 19.18
CA SER A 295 12.91 5.11 20.56
C SER A 295 11.85 4.68 21.58
N GLY A 296 10.56 4.74 21.23
CA GLY A 296 9.49 4.15 22.03
C GLY A 296 9.64 2.63 22.21
N ASN A 297 10.20 1.94 21.21
CA ASN A 297 10.42 0.49 21.24
C ASN A 297 11.69 0.04 22.00
N LYS A 298 12.63 0.95 22.30
CA LYS A 298 13.84 0.60 23.08
C LYS A 298 13.56 0.43 24.58
N TYR A 299 12.58 1.16 25.13
CA TYR A 299 12.18 1.02 26.54
C TYR A 299 11.61 -0.38 26.87
N PHE A 300 11.06 -1.09 25.89
CA PHE A 300 10.53 -2.45 26.07
C PHE A 300 11.60 -3.56 26.00
N LYS A 301 12.77 -3.30 25.41
CA LYS A 301 13.85 -4.30 25.31
C LYS A 301 14.74 -4.36 26.55
N GLU A 302 14.88 -3.28 27.30
CA GLU A 302 15.69 -3.26 28.53
C GLU A 302 14.95 -3.78 29.78
N ASN A 303 13.61 -3.93 29.73
CA ASN A 303 12.80 -4.40 30.86
C ASN A 303 12.26 -5.84 30.74
N ALA A 304 12.62 -6.57 29.68
CA ALA A 304 12.26 -7.98 29.54
C ALA A 304 13.15 -8.85 30.45
N ARG A 305 12.69 -9.15 31.67
CA ARG A 305 13.31 -10.15 32.55
C ARG A 305 13.31 -11.53 31.89
N GLU A 306 14.48 -12.18 31.85
CA GLU A 306 14.61 -13.59 31.44
C GLU A 306 13.77 -14.50 32.36
N PRO A 307 13.03 -15.49 31.82
CA PRO A 307 12.24 -16.39 32.65
C PRO A 307 13.13 -17.33 33.46
N GLN A 308 13.05 -17.20 34.78
CA GLN A 308 13.68 -18.13 35.72
C GLN A 308 13.03 -19.52 35.64
N THR A 309 13.88 -20.54 35.65
CA THR A 309 13.53 -21.95 35.63
C THR A 309 12.97 -22.36 36.99
N GLU A 310 11.67 -22.62 37.10
CA GLU A 310 11.10 -23.25 38.30
C GLU A 310 11.20 -24.78 38.20
N GLN A 311 12.12 -25.33 38.99
CA GLN A 311 12.11 -26.72 39.41
C GLN A 311 11.42 -26.84 40.77
N ASN A 312 10.65 -27.93 40.90
CA ASN A 312 10.18 -28.64 42.11
C ASN A 312 8.78 -28.30 42.66
N LEU A 313 7.88 -29.29 42.58
CA LEU A 313 6.96 -29.80 43.63
C LEU A 313 6.39 -31.19 43.21
N PRO A 314 5.92 -32.06 44.15
CA PRO A 314 6.15 -33.53 44.16
C PRO A 314 5.00 -34.38 43.57
N PRO A 315 5.14 -35.73 43.48
CA PRO A 315 4.32 -36.57 42.61
C PRO A 315 3.04 -37.08 43.30
N THR A 316 1.92 -37.11 42.57
CA THR A 316 0.72 -37.87 42.94
C THR A 316 0.21 -38.71 41.76
N GLN A 317 -0.32 -39.88 42.13
CA GLN A 317 -0.40 -41.12 41.38
C GLN A 317 -1.45 -41.13 40.26
N LYS A 318 -1.14 -41.87 39.18
CA LYS A 318 -2.12 -42.36 38.20
C LYS A 318 -3.02 -43.44 38.79
N PRO A 319 -4.22 -43.62 38.23
CA PRO A 319 -4.66 -44.98 37.90
C PRO A 319 -4.93 -45.16 36.40
N ASN A 320 -4.35 -46.23 35.85
CA ASN A 320 -4.79 -46.86 34.61
C ASN A 320 -6.09 -47.64 34.87
N THR A 321 -7.01 -47.65 33.91
CA THR A 321 -7.72 -48.87 33.45
C THR A 321 -8.51 -48.59 32.17
N ALA A 322 -8.21 -49.34 31.11
CA ALA A 322 -9.16 -49.82 30.10
C ALA A 322 -9.47 -51.32 30.43
N PRO A 323 -10.28 -52.11 29.69
CA PRO A 323 -11.06 -51.86 28.46
C PRO A 323 -12.48 -52.51 28.43
N SER A 324 -13.19 -52.43 27.28
CA SER A 324 -14.27 -53.29 26.72
C SER A 324 -15.45 -52.44 26.20
N SER A 325 -16.26 -52.75 25.17
CA SER A 325 -16.28 -53.70 24.06
C SER A 325 -17.54 -53.40 23.20
N SER A 326 -17.43 -53.55 21.87
CA SER A 326 -18.44 -54.06 20.91
C SER A 326 -19.81 -53.38 20.61
N ASN A 327 -20.12 -53.43 19.30
CA ASN A 327 -21.41 -53.37 18.57
C ASN A 327 -22.01 -51.96 18.35
N GLY A 328 -22.49 -51.54 17.17
CA GLY A 328 -22.91 -52.20 15.93
C GLY A 328 -24.26 -51.60 15.48
N SER A 329 -24.52 -51.50 14.16
CA SER A 329 -25.81 -51.16 13.47
C SER A 329 -26.35 -49.72 13.61
N GLU A 330 -27.15 -49.13 12.71
CA GLU A 330 -27.41 -49.15 11.26
C GLU A 330 -28.46 -48.02 11.02
N GLU A 331 -28.49 -47.46 9.81
CA GLU A 331 -29.65 -46.83 9.13
C GLU A 331 -30.34 -45.51 9.58
N LYS A 332 -30.52 -44.67 8.53
CA LYS A 332 -31.73 -43.94 8.05
C LYS A 332 -31.95 -42.45 8.35
N LYS A 333 -31.79 -41.68 7.25
CA LYS A 333 -32.77 -40.78 6.59
C LYS A 333 -33.63 -39.85 7.48
N GLN A 334 -33.54 -38.54 7.22
CA GLN A 334 -34.60 -37.79 6.50
C GLN A 334 -34.22 -36.32 6.28
N SER A 335 -34.41 -35.89 5.03
CA SER A 335 -34.55 -34.48 4.62
C SER A 335 -35.91 -33.92 5.10
N PRO A 336 -36.14 -32.61 4.95
CA PRO A 336 -37.06 -32.24 3.86
C PRO A 336 -36.58 -31.05 3.01
N SER A 337 -36.72 -31.23 1.70
CA SER A 337 -37.02 -30.21 0.67
C SER A 337 -38.35 -29.49 1.02
N SER A 338 -38.66 -28.26 0.60
CA SER A 338 -38.78 -27.67 -0.75
C SER A 338 -39.28 -26.20 -0.54
N SER A 339 -39.34 -25.23 -1.45
CA SER A 339 -39.49 -25.19 -2.91
C SER A 339 -39.28 -23.75 -3.43
N LEU A 340 -38.49 -23.62 -4.51
CA LEU A 340 -38.73 -22.89 -5.76
C LEU A 340 -39.49 -21.54 -5.76
N ARG A 341 -38.86 -20.52 -6.39
CA ARG A 341 -39.32 -19.95 -7.67
C ARG A 341 -38.23 -19.17 -8.42
N GLN A 342 -38.07 -19.51 -9.69
CA GLN A 342 -37.39 -18.76 -10.74
C GLN A 342 -38.19 -17.48 -11.06
N ASN A 343 -37.56 -16.37 -11.45
CA ASN A 343 -37.22 -16.09 -12.85
C ASN A 343 -36.68 -14.65 -13.06
N SER A 344 -35.77 -14.54 -14.04
CA SER A 344 -35.58 -13.45 -15.01
C SER A 344 -35.29 -12.00 -14.57
N GLY A 345 -34.06 -11.55 -14.88
CA GLY A 345 -33.82 -10.49 -15.88
C GLY A 345 -33.80 -9.02 -15.42
N ALA A 346 -32.77 -8.31 -15.93
CA ALA A 346 -32.65 -6.85 -16.06
C ALA A 346 -32.40 -6.06 -14.76
N VAL A 347 -31.72 -4.91 -14.71
CA VAL A 347 -30.92 -4.08 -15.62
C VAL A 347 -30.26 -3.08 -14.64
N TRP A 348 -28.99 -2.73 -14.85
CA TRP A 348 -28.35 -1.65 -14.10
C TRP A 348 -28.94 -0.30 -14.51
N GLN A 349 -29.62 0.39 -13.60
CA GLN A 349 -29.87 1.84 -13.72
C GLN A 349 -29.74 2.54 -12.37
N SER A 350 -28.79 3.46 -12.34
CA SER A 350 -28.55 4.56 -11.40
C SER A 350 -29.81 5.38 -11.14
N HIS A 351 -30.01 5.95 -9.94
CA HIS A 351 -30.71 7.24 -9.73
C HIS A 351 -30.37 7.85 -8.36
N ASN A 352 -30.12 9.17 -8.38
CA ASN A 352 -29.88 10.08 -7.24
C ASN A 352 -31.21 10.75 -6.76
N TYR A 353 -31.13 11.36 -5.55
CA TYR A 353 -32.05 12.31 -4.87
C TYR A 353 -33.34 11.72 -4.24
N TYR A 354 -33.78 12.08 -3.01
CA TYR A 354 -33.97 13.42 -2.40
C TYR A 354 -33.91 13.45 -0.85
N LEU A 355 -33.78 14.68 -0.33
CA LEU A 355 -34.00 15.13 1.05
C LEU A 355 -35.28 14.56 1.70
N ASN A 356 -35.24 14.43 3.04
CA ASN A 356 -36.45 14.49 3.86
C ASN A 356 -36.28 15.55 4.95
N GLU A 357 -36.95 16.69 4.74
CA GLU A 357 -37.39 17.60 5.79
C GLU A 357 -38.44 16.87 6.63
N ASN A 358 -38.23 16.74 7.95
CA ASN A 358 -39.25 16.65 9.01
C ASN A 358 -38.64 16.11 10.31
N ILE A 359 -38.08 16.99 11.15
CA ILE A 359 -38.05 16.75 12.61
C ILE A 359 -38.39 18.07 13.32
N HIS A 360 -39.48 18.05 14.09
CA HIS A 360 -39.96 19.13 14.96
C HIS A 360 -39.03 19.34 16.17
N LEU A 361 -38.74 20.60 16.50
CA LEU A 361 -38.14 21.03 17.77
C LEU A 361 -39.23 21.22 18.84
N PRO A 362 -39.04 20.74 20.09
CA PRO A 362 -39.82 21.23 21.21
C PRO A 362 -39.13 22.45 21.85
N GLU A 363 -39.86 23.56 21.90
CA GLU A 363 -39.54 24.74 22.71
C GLU A 363 -39.68 24.42 24.20
N THR A 364 -38.60 24.60 24.98
CA THR A 364 -38.74 24.88 26.42
C THR A 364 -37.75 25.96 26.83
N ARG A 365 -38.30 27.06 27.35
CA ARG A 365 -37.57 28.15 28.02
C ARG A 365 -36.94 27.63 29.30
N TYR A 366 -35.70 28.03 29.57
CA TYR A 366 -35.14 28.07 30.92
C TYR A 366 -34.42 29.40 31.17
N GLU A 367 -34.73 29.99 32.32
CA GLU A 367 -34.31 31.30 32.82
C GLU A 367 -32.87 31.30 33.38
N PRO A 368 -32.23 32.48 33.50
CA PRO A 368 -30.81 32.60 33.84
C PRO A 368 -30.59 32.50 35.36
N THR A 369 -29.69 31.62 35.81
CA THR A 369 -29.25 31.60 37.22
C THR A 369 -27.72 31.63 37.37
N LYS A 370 -27.28 32.76 37.92
CA LYS A 370 -26.13 33.06 38.80
C LYS A 370 -24.72 32.53 38.48
N SER A 371 -23.82 33.50 38.35
CA SER A 371 -22.36 33.40 38.38
C SER A 371 -21.85 32.65 39.62
N VAL A 372 -21.07 31.59 39.39
CA VAL A 372 -20.23 30.93 40.39
C VAL A 372 -18.77 31.21 40.02
N GLU A 373 -17.99 31.66 41.00
CA GLU A 373 -16.58 32.05 40.86
C GLU A 373 -15.68 30.87 40.42
N PRO A 374 -14.56 31.15 39.73
CA PRO A 374 -13.66 30.12 39.24
C PRO A 374 -12.95 29.42 40.41
N TYR A 375 -13.13 28.09 40.52
CA TYR A 375 -12.30 27.25 41.36
C TYR A 375 -10.83 27.35 40.90
N LYS A 376 -9.98 27.96 41.73
CA LYS A 376 -8.53 27.97 41.54
C LYS A 376 -7.98 26.57 41.83
N ILE A 377 -7.55 25.86 40.79
CA ILE A 377 -6.69 24.69 40.95
C ILE A 377 -5.25 25.21 40.97
N ASN A 378 -4.53 24.98 42.06
CA ASN A 378 -3.07 25.18 42.11
C ASN A 378 -2.42 24.16 41.17
N VAL A 379 -1.92 24.62 40.03
CA VAL A 379 -1.11 23.81 39.12
C VAL A 379 0.32 23.81 39.63
N ASP A 380 0.72 22.72 40.26
CA ASP A 380 2.14 22.42 40.48
C ASP A 380 2.72 21.91 39.15
N HIS A 381 3.64 22.68 38.55
CA HIS A 381 4.22 22.43 37.23
C HIS A 381 5.25 21.29 37.18
N SER A 382 5.14 20.32 38.10
CA SER A 382 6.24 19.39 38.40
C SER A 382 5.86 17.91 38.28
N ARG A 383 4.82 17.54 37.52
CA ARG A 383 4.44 16.14 37.24
C ARG A 383 3.74 15.97 35.88
N HIS A 384 4.49 15.96 34.79
CA HIS A 384 4.00 15.48 33.48
C HIS A 384 4.88 14.32 33.03
N ASN A 385 4.40 13.07 33.20
CA ASN A 385 4.65 11.88 32.36
C ASN A 385 4.49 10.51 33.04
N GLU A 386 3.52 10.29 33.92
CA GLU A 386 3.20 8.91 34.33
C GLU A 386 1.70 8.72 34.53
N VAL A 387 0.98 8.51 33.42
CA VAL A 387 -0.24 7.68 33.41
C VAL A 387 -0.25 6.96 32.06
N ILE A 388 0.38 5.78 31.99
CA ILE A 388 0.07 4.79 30.95
C ILE A 388 -1.02 3.93 31.58
N SER A 389 -2.24 4.08 31.12
CA SER A 389 -3.38 3.29 31.57
C SER A 389 -3.37 1.91 30.91
N ASP A 390 -3.44 0.86 31.72
CA ASP A 390 -3.50 -0.54 31.28
C ASP A 390 -4.86 -0.92 30.64
N GLN A 391 -5.83 0.01 30.56
CA GLN A 391 -7.19 -0.28 30.09
C GLN A 391 -7.44 0.11 28.63
N ILE A 392 -6.65 1.00 28.05
CA ILE A 392 -6.82 1.43 26.65
C ILE A 392 -5.76 0.77 25.78
N SER A 393 -6.19 0.08 24.71
CA SER A 393 -5.26 -0.50 23.74
C SER A 393 -4.46 0.58 23.01
N LEU A 394 -3.20 0.27 22.69
CA LEU A 394 -2.33 1.17 21.93
C LEU A 394 -2.98 1.61 20.60
N GLU A 395 -3.68 0.69 19.94
CA GLU A 395 -4.44 0.95 18.71
C GLU A 395 -5.54 2.01 18.91
N THR A 396 -6.27 1.95 20.03
CA THR A 396 -7.31 2.95 20.34
C THR A 396 -6.71 4.32 20.61
N LEU A 397 -5.55 4.38 21.30
CA LEU A 397 -4.83 5.63 21.54
C LEU A 397 -4.31 6.25 20.23
N GLU A 398 -3.79 5.43 19.32
CA GLU A 398 -3.35 5.89 18.00
C GLU A 398 -4.52 6.45 17.18
N GLN A 399 -5.70 5.81 17.25
CA GLN A 399 -6.90 6.31 16.58
C GLN A 399 -7.38 7.65 17.16
N VAL A 400 -7.37 7.81 18.48
CA VAL A 400 -7.68 9.10 19.14
C VAL A 400 -6.73 10.19 18.66
N ARG A 401 -5.42 9.91 18.64
CA ARG A 401 -4.40 10.85 18.14
C ARG A 401 -4.61 11.21 16.68
N HIS A 402 -4.96 10.22 15.85
CA HIS A 402 -5.18 10.43 14.43
C HIS A 402 -6.38 11.36 14.17
N LEU A 403 -7.51 11.13 14.86
CA LEU A 403 -8.70 11.96 14.72
C LEU A 403 -8.43 13.41 15.16
N LEU A 404 -7.74 13.61 16.28
CA LEU A 404 -7.39 14.95 16.77
C LEU A 404 -6.38 15.66 15.86
N ALA A 405 -5.38 14.94 15.33
CA ALA A 405 -4.39 15.49 14.41
C ALA A 405 -5.02 15.96 13.08
N GLN A 406 -6.13 15.34 12.67
CA GLN A 406 -6.93 15.75 11.51
C GLN A 406 -7.87 16.92 11.80
N GLY A 407 -7.87 17.43 13.04
CA GLY A 407 -8.75 18.51 13.48
C GLY A 407 -10.19 18.08 13.74
N TYR A 408 -10.45 16.78 13.88
CA TYR A 408 -11.77 16.28 14.28
C TYR A 408 -11.93 16.34 15.79
N HIS A 409 -13.16 16.59 16.24
CA HIS A 409 -13.51 16.35 17.64
C HIS A 409 -13.95 14.90 17.82
N ILE A 410 -13.89 14.38 19.05
CA ILE A 410 -14.20 12.98 19.33
C ILE A 410 -15.53 12.87 20.08
N GLY A 411 -16.36 11.93 19.65
CA GLY A 411 -17.52 11.44 20.39
C GLY A 411 -17.32 9.98 20.81
N ILE A 412 -17.87 9.61 21.97
CA ILE A 412 -17.86 8.24 22.50
C ILE A 412 -19.30 7.79 22.68
N GLU A 413 -19.62 6.59 22.25
CA GLU A 413 -20.94 5.98 22.39
C GLU A 413 -20.85 4.56 22.92
N HIS A 414 -21.88 4.16 23.69
CA HIS A 414 -22.04 2.83 24.24
C HIS A 414 -23.38 2.21 23.84
N VAL A 415 -23.46 0.87 23.83
CA VAL A 415 -24.72 0.15 23.59
C VAL A 415 -24.71 -1.27 24.14
N ASP A 416 -25.81 -1.67 24.78
CA ASP A 416 -26.00 -3.05 25.24
C ASP A 416 -26.14 -4.07 24.08
N LYS A 417 -25.92 -5.37 24.40
CA LYS A 417 -25.97 -6.47 23.41
C LYS A 417 -27.32 -6.55 22.65
N ARG A 418 -28.44 -6.08 23.22
CA ARG A 418 -29.77 -6.13 22.61
C ARG A 418 -29.98 -4.97 21.64
N ARG A 419 -29.58 -3.76 22.00
CA ARG A 419 -29.72 -2.53 21.22
C ARG A 419 -28.67 -2.42 20.11
N PHE A 420 -27.53 -3.09 20.25
CA PHE A 420 -26.53 -3.22 19.20
C PHE A 420 -27.12 -3.81 17.91
N ARG A 421 -28.00 -4.82 18.02
CA ARG A 421 -28.64 -5.49 16.86
C ARG A 421 -29.54 -4.56 16.03
N ILE A 422 -30.01 -3.47 16.62
CA ILE A 422 -30.88 -2.48 15.96
C ILE A 422 -30.15 -1.13 15.76
N ASN A 423 -28.82 -1.10 15.92
CA ASN A 423 -27.96 0.07 15.74
C ASN A 423 -28.41 1.34 16.51
N SER A 424 -28.93 1.18 17.73
CA SER A 424 -29.37 2.30 18.57
C SER A 424 -28.36 2.58 19.69
N TRP A 425 -27.46 3.53 19.45
CA TRP A 425 -26.34 3.87 20.33
C TRP A 425 -26.66 5.04 21.28
N GLN A 426 -26.04 5.05 22.47
CA GLN A 426 -26.17 6.12 23.46
C GLN A 426 -24.86 6.88 23.63
N SER A 427 -24.90 8.21 23.65
CA SER A 427 -23.70 9.04 23.83
C SER A 427 -23.22 9.04 25.27
N CYS A 428 -21.91 8.84 25.48
CA CYS A 428 -21.28 8.83 26.80
C CYS A 428 -21.05 10.24 27.38
N GLY A 429 -21.29 11.32 26.63
CA GLY A 429 -21.11 12.67 27.15
C GLY A 429 -20.82 13.76 26.12
N GLN A 430 -19.97 14.71 26.51
CA GLN A 430 -19.62 15.90 25.74
C GLN A 430 -18.60 15.60 24.63
N ILE A 431 -18.52 16.50 23.65
CA ILE A 431 -17.59 16.43 22.51
C ILE A 431 -16.18 16.77 23.00
N ILE A 432 -15.23 15.89 22.70
CA ILE A 432 -13.86 15.96 23.20
C ILE A 432 -12.94 16.60 22.16
N VAL A 433 -12.09 17.53 22.59
CA VAL A 433 -11.22 18.30 21.67
C VAL A 433 -9.73 18.11 21.98
N GLY A 434 -9.38 17.47 23.10
CA GLY A 434 -8.00 17.23 23.53
C GLY A 434 -7.68 15.76 23.80
N GLU A 435 -6.41 15.38 23.61
CA GLU A 435 -5.95 13.99 23.79
C GLU A 435 -6.06 13.53 25.25
N SER A 436 -5.61 14.35 26.20
CA SER A 436 -5.72 14.03 27.63
C SER A 436 -7.18 13.86 28.08
N GLU A 437 -8.08 14.67 27.54
CA GLU A 437 -9.52 14.57 27.80
C GLU A 437 -10.11 13.29 27.18
N ALA A 438 -9.68 12.92 25.97
CA ALA A 438 -10.11 11.69 25.32
C ALA A 438 -9.70 10.44 26.09
N ILE A 439 -8.46 10.41 26.59
CA ILE A 439 -7.95 9.29 27.39
C ILE A 439 -8.78 9.11 28.67
N VAL A 440 -9.00 10.19 29.42
CA VAL A 440 -9.79 10.16 30.66
C VAL A 440 -11.25 9.74 30.39
N ALA A 441 -11.87 10.29 29.33
CA ALA A 441 -13.23 9.95 28.97
C ALA A 441 -13.37 8.49 28.50
N LEU A 442 -12.35 7.96 27.82
CA LEU A 442 -12.30 6.57 27.38
C LEU A 442 -12.11 5.59 28.54
N GLU A 443 -11.20 5.86 29.46
CA GLU A 443 -11.05 5.06 30.69
C GLU A 443 -12.33 5.03 31.52
N THR A 444 -12.98 6.20 31.64
CA THR A 444 -14.26 6.31 32.35
C THR A 444 -15.33 5.49 31.64
N ALA A 445 -15.43 5.57 30.31
CA ALA A 445 -16.41 4.81 29.55
C ALA A 445 -16.14 3.31 29.58
N LEU A 446 -14.88 2.89 29.46
CA LEU A 446 -14.48 1.48 29.50
C LEU A 446 -14.79 0.84 30.85
N SER A 447 -14.53 1.54 31.96
CA SER A 447 -14.86 1.05 33.30
C SER A 447 -16.35 1.10 33.64
N GLN A 448 -17.08 2.09 33.11
CA GLN A 448 -18.52 2.22 33.38
C GLN A 448 -19.37 1.24 32.55
N TYR A 449 -18.90 0.87 31.35
CA TYR A 449 -19.65 0.09 30.36
C TYR A 449 -18.89 -1.18 29.93
N GLU A 450 -18.26 -1.87 30.89
CA GLU A 450 -17.44 -3.08 30.65
C GLU A 450 -18.21 -4.21 29.94
N ASP A 451 -19.53 -4.30 30.15
CA ASP A 451 -20.40 -5.34 29.56
C ASP A 451 -21.16 -4.88 28.29
N GLU A 452 -20.82 -3.71 27.75
CA GLU A 452 -21.45 -3.12 26.57
C GLU A 452 -20.46 -2.89 25.43
N TYR A 453 -20.97 -2.65 24.21
CA TYR A 453 -20.12 -2.25 23.08
C TYR A 453 -19.80 -0.77 23.21
N LEU A 454 -18.52 -0.39 23.09
CA LEU A 454 -18.11 1.01 23.01
C LEU A 454 -17.51 1.33 21.65
N ARG A 455 -17.82 2.52 21.13
CA ARG A 455 -17.22 3.05 19.91
C ARG A 455 -16.81 4.50 20.04
N ILE A 456 -15.79 4.87 19.30
CA ILE A 456 -15.39 6.25 19.09
C ILE A 456 -15.75 6.69 17.67
N PHE A 457 -15.92 7.99 17.51
CA PHE A 457 -16.09 8.59 16.20
C PHE A 457 -15.57 10.01 16.12
N GLY A 458 -15.11 10.41 14.94
CA GLY A 458 -14.74 11.78 14.62
C GLY A 458 -15.97 12.64 14.28
N ILE A 459 -15.91 13.91 14.64
CA ILE A 459 -16.89 14.94 14.32
C ILE A 459 -16.15 16.07 13.62
N GLU A 460 -16.53 16.34 12.38
CA GLU A 460 -15.99 17.48 11.64
C GLU A 460 -16.56 18.80 12.21
N PRO A 461 -15.72 19.72 12.73
CA PRO A 461 -16.20 20.88 13.48
C PRO A 461 -17.10 21.82 12.65
N ASN A 462 -16.82 21.94 11.36
CA ASN A 462 -17.50 22.90 10.47
C ASN A 462 -18.83 22.36 9.93
N SER A 463 -18.89 21.09 9.56
CA SER A 463 -20.07 20.48 8.94
C SER A 463 -20.95 19.71 9.94
N LYS A 464 -20.46 19.49 11.16
CA LYS A 464 -21.03 18.60 12.19
C LYS A 464 -21.31 17.18 11.68
N ARG A 465 -20.57 16.75 10.65
CA ARG A 465 -20.67 15.40 10.10
C ARG A 465 -19.85 14.42 10.92
N ARG A 466 -20.40 13.22 11.06
CA ARG A 466 -19.73 12.09 11.69
C ARG A 466 -18.80 11.43 10.68
N MET A 467 -17.54 11.25 11.09
CA MET A 467 -16.45 10.73 10.26
C MET A 467 -15.73 9.64 11.06
N MET A 468 -15.46 8.50 10.43
CA MET A 468 -14.83 7.31 11.04
C MET A 468 -15.54 6.81 12.30
N GLU A 469 -16.11 5.61 12.26
CA GLU A 469 -16.73 4.97 13.43
C GLU A 469 -15.98 3.67 13.75
N THR A 470 -15.36 3.58 14.92
CA THR A 470 -14.60 2.40 15.32
C THR A 470 -15.07 1.89 16.66
N ILE A 471 -15.43 0.59 16.70
CA ILE A 471 -15.76 -0.11 17.94
C ILE A 471 -14.44 -0.44 18.66
N ILE A 472 -14.26 0.14 19.84
CA ILE A 472 -13.04 0.04 20.66
C ILE A 472 -13.18 -0.98 21.79
N HIS A 473 -14.41 -1.35 22.15
CA HIS A 473 -14.69 -2.38 23.14
C HIS A 473 -15.83 -3.27 22.67
N ARG A 474 -15.68 -4.57 22.89
CA ARG A 474 -16.74 -5.55 22.68
C ARG A 474 -16.88 -6.35 23.97
N PRO A 475 -18.09 -6.50 24.50
CA PRO A 475 -18.27 -7.29 25.71
C PRO A 475 -17.91 -8.74 25.42
N ASN A 476 -17.16 -9.37 26.34
CA ASN A 476 -16.77 -10.76 26.22
C ASN A 476 -18.00 -11.65 25.97
N ASN A 477 -17.84 -12.63 25.08
CA ASN A 477 -18.92 -13.50 24.62
C ASN A 477 -19.52 -14.29 25.78
#